data_AF-A0A917D123-F1
#
_entry.id   AF-A0A917D123-F1
#
_cell.length_a   1.000
_cell.length_b   1.000
_cell.length_c   1.000
_cell.angle_alpha   90.00
_cell.angle_beta   90.00
_cell.angle_gamma   90.00
#
_symmetry.space_group_name_H-M   'P 1'
#
loop_
_entity.id
_entity.type
_entity.pdbx_description
1 polymer ?
#
loop_
_entity_poly.entity_id
_entity_poly.type
_entity_poly.pdbx_seq_one_letter_code
_entity_poly.pdbx_strand_id
1 'polypeptide(L)'
;MYTSHSKTRQQRIIVIIIAVAIIAGLGGFAGGRWWMMNRYPMLQEPAFDNLDRSYKEVLSDYLSGADPDELIHGAAQGLVSSLKDPYSVYYTKEQGADYLQRYEDHFVGIGVELRVENGEFVISSAIKGAPAEQAGFQPDDVIAAVDGKSLKGKTLPDLIKLTRGKEGTEVTLTIVRAGLPEPFDITLKRASVPVTTVSSELLEGGIGTIQISRFAESTAEEFNRAADALLKQGMKGLVLDLRMNPGGLLSPAIDIASRLVPNNKVIVQVVYKDDKREITHRSKQKEPWEIPVVVLINESSASSAEVLASALKYSAGAEVVGVKSFGKGIVQTFQQFRDQSVLKLTEAQWRTPDGGWIQNEGIEPTIEVEMPEYAFLPALPLETELAIGEFGQEVKTAQQMLAALGFYAGEAKGIYDEATAAAVERFQREEKLQINGMLSGRTSYRLTQRLREKIVQEDPQKWRAITLLKDDME
;
A
#
# COMPACT_ATOMS: atom_id res chain seq x y z
N MET A 1 32.04 67.68 61.20
CA MET A 1 30.97 66.71 61.52
C MET A 1 29.84 66.84 60.48
N TYR A 2 30.08 66.52 59.19
CA TYR A 2 29.06 66.71 58.13
C TYR A 2 29.19 65.72 56.95
N THR A 3 29.87 64.59 57.13
CA THR A 3 30.11 63.58 56.07
C THR A 3 29.39 62.24 56.32
N SER A 4 28.74 62.06 57.46
CA SER A 4 28.08 60.80 57.85
C SER A 4 26.70 60.61 57.20
N HIS A 5 25.86 61.66 57.16
CA HIS A 5 24.46 61.54 56.69
C HIS A 5 24.31 61.26 55.18
N SER A 6 25.26 61.72 54.36
CA SER A 6 25.27 61.52 52.90
C SER A 6 25.48 60.04 52.52
N LYS A 7 26.39 59.34 53.21
CA LYS A 7 26.69 57.92 52.97
C LYS A 7 25.50 57.02 53.28
N THR A 8 24.79 57.26 54.38
CA THR A 8 23.58 56.50 54.76
C THR A 8 22.43 56.68 53.76
N ARG A 9 22.29 57.86 53.14
CA ARG A 9 21.26 58.11 52.13
C ARG A 9 21.58 57.43 50.79
N GLN A 10 22.84 57.47 50.37
CA GLN A 10 23.31 56.74 49.18
C GLN A 10 23.20 55.22 49.36
N GLN A 11 23.56 54.70 50.53
CA GLN A 11 23.40 53.27 50.85
C GLN A 11 21.94 52.83 50.80
N ARG A 12 20.99 53.63 51.34
CA ARG A 12 19.55 53.34 51.25
C ARG A 12 19.03 53.34 49.82
N ILE A 13 19.46 54.28 48.98
CA ILE A 13 19.06 54.34 47.55
C ILE A 13 19.59 53.10 46.80
N ILE A 14 20.85 52.72 47.03
CA ILE A 14 21.44 51.52 46.41
C ILE A 14 20.66 50.26 46.82
N VAL A 15 20.32 50.12 48.10
CA VAL A 15 19.52 48.98 48.60
C VAL A 15 18.13 48.94 47.95
N ILE A 16 17.47 50.09 47.78
CA ILE A 16 16.16 50.16 47.11
C ILE A 16 16.28 49.77 45.63
N ILE A 17 17.29 50.26 44.92
CA ILE A 17 17.50 49.91 43.51
C ILE A 17 17.76 48.40 43.36
N ILE A 18 18.59 47.82 44.22
CA ILE A 18 18.85 46.37 44.23
C ILE A 18 17.56 45.60 44.54
N ALA A 19 16.77 46.03 45.52
CA ALA A 19 15.50 45.39 45.86
C ALA A 19 14.50 45.44 44.69
N VAL A 20 14.38 46.60 44.03
CA VAL A 20 13.51 46.77 42.85
C VAL A 20 14.00 45.90 41.68
N ALA A 21 15.32 45.83 41.45
CA ALA A 21 15.88 44.97 40.41
C ALA A 21 15.64 43.47 40.69
N ILE A 22 15.74 43.04 41.95
CA ILE A 22 15.43 41.66 42.36
C ILE A 22 13.93 41.37 42.17
N ILE A 23 13.04 42.28 42.59
CA ILE A 23 11.59 42.11 42.44
C ILE A 23 11.20 42.06 40.96
N ALA A 24 11.76 42.95 40.13
CA ALA A 24 11.54 42.95 38.69
C ALA A 24 12.08 41.65 38.05
N GLY A 25 13.25 41.18 38.48
CA GLY A 25 13.82 39.91 38.03
C GLY A 25 12.97 38.69 38.41
N LEU A 26 12.51 38.62 39.65
CA LEU A 26 11.63 37.55 40.14
C LEU A 26 10.25 37.60 39.46
N GLY A 27 9.69 38.80 39.28
CA GLY A 27 8.43 39.00 38.55
C GLY A 27 8.54 38.61 37.08
N GLY A 28 9.64 39.00 36.42
CA GLY A 28 9.94 38.59 35.05
C GLY A 28 10.15 37.09 34.92
N PHE A 29 10.85 36.45 35.86
CA PHE A 29 11.05 35.01 35.90
C PHE A 29 9.74 34.25 36.15
N ALA A 30 8.94 34.68 37.13
CA ALA A 30 7.63 34.09 37.41
C ALA A 30 6.66 34.26 36.23
N GLY A 31 6.62 35.45 35.63
CA GLY A 31 5.84 35.73 34.43
C GLY A 31 6.30 34.91 33.22
N GLY A 32 7.61 34.77 33.02
CA GLY A 32 8.19 33.93 31.97
C GLY A 32 7.89 32.45 32.19
N ARG A 33 7.98 31.96 33.42
CA ARG A 33 7.65 30.58 33.77
C ARG A 33 6.16 30.30 33.58
N TRP A 34 5.28 31.23 34.02
CA TRP A 34 3.84 31.12 33.79
C TRP A 34 3.51 31.09 32.29
N TRP A 35 4.11 31.98 31.51
CA TRP A 35 3.96 31.98 30.05
C TRP A 35 4.43 30.66 29.42
N MET A 36 5.57 30.12 29.85
CA MET A 36 6.10 28.84 29.38
C MET A 36 5.18 27.67 29.74
N MET A 37 4.70 27.58 30.97
CA MET A 37 3.80 26.50 31.43
C MET A 37 2.45 26.53 30.70
N ASN A 38 1.93 27.72 30.38
CA ASN A 38 0.70 27.84 29.60
C ASN A 38 0.89 27.55 28.12
N ARG A 39 2.06 27.88 27.56
CA ARG A 39 2.38 27.63 26.15
C ARG A 39 2.70 26.16 25.86
N TYR A 40 3.25 25.45 26.84
CA TYR A 40 3.65 24.05 26.73
C TYR A 40 2.97 23.21 27.82
N PRO A 41 1.70 22.80 27.62
CA PRO A 41 0.93 22.05 28.61
C PRO A 41 1.62 20.74 29.05
N MET A 42 2.40 20.12 28.17
CA MET A 42 3.19 18.93 28.48
C MET A 42 4.12 19.10 29.70
N LEU A 43 4.60 20.32 29.97
CA LEU A 43 5.46 20.60 31.13
C LEU A 43 4.71 20.53 32.46
N GLN A 44 3.38 20.48 32.42
CA GLN A 44 2.52 20.30 33.60
C GLN A 44 2.24 18.81 33.87
N GLU A 45 2.50 17.92 32.90
CA GLU A 45 2.25 16.49 33.04
C GLU A 45 3.38 15.81 33.84
N PRO A 46 3.13 15.25 35.02
CA PRO A 46 4.18 14.61 35.83
C PRO A 46 4.85 13.44 35.10
N ALA A 47 4.12 12.75 34.22
CA ALA A 47 4.66 11.68 33.40
C ALA A 47 5.73 12.19 32.41
N PHE A 48 5.63 13.44 31.96
CA PHE A 48 6.61 14.05 31.07
C PHE A 48 7.91 14.40 31.80
N ASP A 49 7.85 14.79 33.08
CA ASP A 49 9.04 14.97 33.93
C ASP A 49 9.80 13.65 34.10
N ASN A 50 9.07 12.55 34.32
CA ASN A 50 9.69 11.22 34.36
C ASN A 50 10.35 10.86 33.02
N LEU A 51 9.69 11.15 31.89
CA LEU A 51 10.26 10.90 30.57
C LEU A 51 11.55 11.70 30.32
N ASP A 52 11.57 13.00 30.66
CA ASP A 52 12.76 13.86 30.54
C ASP A 52 13.92 13.36 31.42
N ARG A 53 13.63 12.95 32.66
CA ARG A 53 14.63 12.37 33.56
C ARG A 53 15.18 11.05 33.03
N SER A 54 14.32 10.14 32.59
CA SER A 54 14.74 8.87 31.99
C SER A 54 15.58 9.09 30.72
N TYR A 55 15.17 10.03 29.85
CA TYR A 55 15.94 10.40 28.67
C TYR A 55 17.36 10.88 29.03
N LYS A 56 17.49 11.75 30.04
CA LYS A 56 18.79 12.25 30.51
C LYS A 56 19.66 11.15 31.10
N GLU A 57 19.09 10.30 31.95
CA GLU A 57 19.80 9.18 32.60
C GLU A 57 20.27 8.14 31.57
N VAL A 58 19.44 7.78 30.60
CA VAL A 58 19.85 6.90 29.50
C VAL A 58 20.97 7.52 28.68
N LEU A 59 20.89 8.81 28.36
CA LEU A 59 21.93 9.47 27.57
C LEU A 59 23.27 9.57 28.31
N SER A 60 23.26 9.75 29.63
CA SER A 60 24.49 9.88 30.43
C SER A 60 25.08 8.56 30.90
N ASP A 61 24.23 7.61 31.30
CA ASP A 61 24.64 6.47 32.13
C ASP A 61 24.46 5.12 31.41
N TYR A 62 23.81 5.08 30.23
CA TYR A 62 23.68 3.83 29.49
C TYR A 62 25.04 3.33 29.00
N LEU A 63 25.41 2.12 29.46
CA LEU A 63 26.74 1.51 29.29
C LEU A 63 27.25 1.47 27.85
N SER A 64 26.35 1.27 26.88
CA SER A 64 26.71 1.10 25.47
C SER A 64 26.68 2.41 24.66
N GLY A 65 26.33 3.53 25.29
CA GLY A 65 26.04 4.79 24.61
C GLY A 65 24.67 4.78 23.93
N ALA A 66 24.00 5.93 23.92
CA ALA A 66 22.69 6.09 23.30
C ALA A 66 22.72 7.20 22.24
N ASP A 67 22.04 6.97 21.12
CA ASP A 67 21.82 7.99 20.10
C ASP A 67 20.56 8.80 20.46
N PRO A 68 20.67 10.13 20.65
CA PRO A 68 19.53 11.01 20.90
C PRO A 68 18.40 10.87 19.89
N ASP A 69 18.71 10.74 18.59
CA ASP A 69 17.70 10.69 17.53
C ASP A 69 16.92 9.37 17.61
N GLU A 70 17.59 8.25 17.89
CA GLU A 70 16.93 6.96 18.08
C GLU A 70 16.03 6.95 19.33
N LEU A 71 16.47 7.56 20.43
CA LEU A 71 15.65 7.68 21.65
C LEU A 71 14.38 8.49 21.41
N ILE A 72 14.48 9.63 20.73
CA ILE A 72 13.33 10.49 20.45
C ILE A 72 12.37 9.82 19.46
N HIS A 73 12.88 9.17 18.42
CA HIS A 73 12.06 8.39 17.49
C HIS A 73 11.35 7.22 18.20
N GLY A 74 12.06 6.48 19.06
CA GLY A 74 11.48 5.41 19.86
C GLY A 74 10.39 5.92 20.81
N ALA A 75 10.60 7.08 21.45
CA ALA A 75 9.58 7.71 22.29
C ALA A 75 8.35 8.15 21.48
N ALA A 76 8.52 8.72 20.29
CA ALA A 76 7.42 9.11 19.40
C ALA A 76 6.63 7.89 18.89
N GLN A 77 7.33 6.82 18.51
CA GLN A 77 6.70 5.55 18.14
C GLN A 77 5.93 4.93 19.32
N GLY A 78 6.52 4.95 20.52
CA GLY A 78 5.86 4.48 21.74
C GLY A 78 4.61 5.30 22.10
N LEU A 79 4.68 6.63 21.94
CA LEU A 79 3.53 7.53 22.13
C LEU A 79 2.36 7.16 21.24
N VAL A 80 2.59 6.99 19.93
CA VAL A 80 1.52 6.65 18.99
C VAL A 80 1.03 5.21 19.21
N SER A 81 1.94 4.27 19.47
CA SER A 81 1.57 2.87 19.77
C SER A 81 0.72 2.73 21.04
N SER A 82 0.86 3.67 22.00
CA SER A 82 0.06 3.69 23.23
C SER A 82 -1.44 3.89 22.98
N LEU A 83 -1.82 4.42 21.80
CA LEU A 83 -3.22 4.55 21.38
C LEU A 83 -3.89 3.19 21.17
N LYS A 84 -3.11 2.11 21.00
CA LYS A 84 -3.60 0.76 20.63
C LYS A 84 -4.45 0.77 19.36
N ASP A 85 -4.25 1.78 18.52
CA ASP A 85 -4.83 1.89 17.20
C ASP A 85 -3.82 1.36 16.17
N PRO A 86 -4.08 0.20 15.52
CA PRO A 86 -3.14 -0.36 14.56
C PRO A 86 -2.97 0.49 13.29
N TYR A 87 -3.81 1.52 13.10
CA TYR A 87 -3.76 2.40 11.94
C TYR A 87 -2.96 3.68 12.16
N SER A 88 -2.73 4.06 13.42
CA SER A 88 -1.91 5.21 13.79
C SER A 88 -0.45 4.79 13.98
N VAL A 89 0.47 5.43 13.25
CA VAL A 89 1.89 5.06 13.21
C VAL A 89 2.76 6.31 13.13
N TYR A 90 3.86 6.31 13.86
CA TYR A 90 4.95 7.27 13.64
C TYR A 90 6.04 6.61 12.79
N TYR A 91 6.28 7.15 11.62
CA TYR A 91 7.35 6.71 10.73
C TYR A 91 8.58 7.60 10.93
N THR A 92 9.74 6.99 11.14
CA THR A 92 11.02 7.72 11.09
C THR A 92 11.28 8.27 9.69
N LYS A 93 12.33 9.06 9.50
CA LYS A 93 12.69 9.66 8.21
C LYS A 93 12.65 8.68 7.03
N GLU A 94 13.38 7.57 7.12
CA GLU A 94 13.47 6.59 6.04
C GLU A 94 12.11 5.90 5.81
N GLN A 95 11.44 5.51 6.90
CA GLN A 95 10.13 4.89 6.86
C GLN A 95 9.05 5.83 6.29
N GLY A 96 9.16 7.12 6.58
CA GLY A 96 8.25 8.17 6.15
C GLY A 96 8.36 8.42 4.66
N ALA A 97 9.59 8.47 4.12
CA ALA A 97 9.82 8.53 2.68
C ALA A 97 9.22 7.32 1.95
N ASP A 98 9.48 6.10 2.46
CA ASP A 98 8.92 4.87 1.89
C ASP A 98 7.38 4.81 1.99
N TYR A 99 6.80 5.42 3.03
CA TYR A 99 5.35 5.50 3.20
C TYR A 99 4.72 6.45 2.18
N LEU A 100 5.27 7.66 2.03
CA LEU A 100 4.74 8.69 1.12
C LEU A 100 4.81 8.25 -0.35
N GLN A 101 5.91 7.60 -0.74
CA GLN A 101 6.10 7.07 -2.10
C GLN A 101 5.00 6.09 -2.54
N ARG A 102 4.23 5.50 -1.63
CA ARG A 102 3.11 4.61 -1.98
C ARG A 102 1.95 5.33 -2.65
N TYR A 103 1.83 6.64 -2.41
CA TYR A 103 0.77 7.51 -2.93
C TYR A 103 1.21 8.34 -4.13
N GLU A 104 2.52 8.50 -4.32
CA GLU A 104 3.09 9.11 -5.51
C GLU A 104 2.73 8.28 -6.75
N ASP A 105 2.53 8.97 -7.87
CA ASP A 105 2.28 8.37 -9.19
C ASP A 105 3.57 7.88 -9.87
N HIS A 106 4.70 7.99 -9.19
CA HIS A 106 5.99 7.53 -9.67
C HIS A 106 6.90 7.08 -8.52
N PHE A 107 7.95 6.34 -8.87
CA PHE A 107 9.09 6.12 -7.98
C PHE A 107 10.38 6.29 -8.76
N VAL A 108 11.48 6.61 -8.06
CA VAL A 108 12.79 6.70 -8.71
C VAL A 108 13.48 5.34 -8.71
N GLY A 109 13.80 4.82 -9.90
CA GLY A 109 14.45 3.52 -10.04
C GLY A 109 14.81 3.19 -11.49
N ILE A 110 14.87 1.88 -11.75
CA ILE A 110 15.26 1.33 -13.07
C ILE A 110 14.05 0.94 -13.94
N GLY A 111 12.92 0.60 -13.31
CA GLY A 111 11.65 0.27 -13.97
C GLY A 111 11.63 -1.11 -14.66
N VAL A 112 11.77 -2.17 -13.86
CA VAL A 112 11.62 -3.57 -14.30
C VAL A 112 10.56 -4.28 -13.48
N GLU A 113 9.83 -5.19 -14.10
CA GLU A 113 9.03 -6.20 -13.43
C GLU A 113 9.86 -7.46 -13.28
N LEU A 114 9.92 -8.01 -12.07
CA LEU A 114 10.78 -9.13 -11.72
C LEU A 114 9.96 -10.31 -11.22
N ARG A 115 10.46 -11.50 -11.51
CA ARG A 115 10.13 -12.72 -10.80
C ARG A 115 11.40 -13.27 -10.17
N VAL A 116 11.25 -13.97 -9.05
CA VAL A 116 12.34 -14.80 -8.53
C VAL A 116 12.19 -16.18 -9.18
N GLU A 117 13.26 -16.81 -9.62
CA GLU A 117 13.26 -18.17 -10.16
C GLU A 117 14.54 -18.87 -9.66
N ASN A 118 14.42 -19.97 -8.90
CA ASN A 118 15.56 -20.70 -8.31
C ASN A 118 16.56 -19.82 -7.53
N GLY A 119 16.06 -18.80 -6.81
CA GLY A 119 16.90 -17.85 -6.05
C GLY A 119 17.56 -16.76 -6.91
N GLU A 120 17.25 -16.70 -8.21
CA GLU A 120 17.74 -15.70 -9.14
C GLU A 120 16.67 -14.64 -9.43
N PHE A 121 17.10 -13.41 -9.75
CA PHE A 121 16.20 -12.29 -10.08
C PHE A 121 16.03 -12.18 -11.59
N VAL A 122 14.91 -12.69 -12.10
CA VAL A 122 14.63 -12.78 -13.53
C VAL A 122 13.67 -11.68 -13.96
N ILE A 123 14.01 -10.97 -15.03
CA ILE A 123 13.17 -9.92 -15.60
C ILE A 123 11.99 -10.55 -16.32
N SER A 124 10.79 -10.16 -15.92
CA SER A 124 9.56 -10.52 -16.61
C SER A 124 9.29 -9.52 -17.74
N SER A 125 9.43 -8.23 -17.47
CA SER A 125 9.26 -7.16 -18.46
C SER A 125 10.01 -5.89 -18.04
N ALA A 126 10.28 -5.01 -19.01
CA ALA A 126 10.70 -3.64 -18.73
C ALA A 126 9.48 -2.72 -18.76
N ILE A 127 9.39 -1.79 -17.80
CA ILE A 127 8.29 -0.82 -17.75
C ILE A 127 8.47 0.17 -18.91
N LYS A 128 7.40 0.35 -19.69
CA LYS A 128 7.41 1.24 -20.84
C LYS A 128 7.79 2.67 -20.46
N GLY A 129 8.72 3.26 -21.20
CA GLY A 129 9.27 4.61 -20.96
C GLY A 129 10.29 4.68 -19.81
N ALA A 130 10.53 3.60 -19.07
CA ALA A 130 11.46 3.58 -17.96
C ALA A 130 12.92 3.36 -18.43
N PRO A 131 13.93 3.66 -17.58
CA PRO A 131 15.34 3.47 -17.93
C PRO A 131 15.70 2.07 -18.43
N ALA A 132 15.09 1.01 -17.86
CA ALA A 132 15.36 -0.36 -18.28
C ALA A 132 14.86 -0.67 -19.70
N GLU A 133 13.74 -0.11 -20.15
CA GLU A 133 13.30 -0.30 -21.54
C GLU A 133 14.33 0.31 -22.50
N GLN A 134 14.77 1.54 -22.21
CA GLN A 134 15.76 2.26 -23.02
C GLN A 134 17.13 1.58 -23.03
N ALA A 135 17.50 0.94 -21.92
CA ALA A 135 18.74 0.20 -21.78
C ALA A 135 18.71 -1.20 -22.43
N GLY A 136 17.57 -1.60 -23.01
CA GLY A 136 17.46 -2.84 -23.79
C GLY A 136 17.42 -4.12 -22.96
N PHE A 137 16.87 -4.04 -21.74
CA PHE A 137 16.55 -5.22 -20.96
C PHE A 137 15.49 -6.07 -21.66
N GLN A 138 15.64 -7.38 -21.58
CA GLN A 138 14.76 -8.35 -22.23
C GLN A 138 14.08 -9.25 -21.20
N PRO A 139 12.89 -9.78 -21.50
CA PRO A 139 12.34 -10.89 -20.74
C PRO A 139 13.37 -12.02 -20.61
N ASP A 140 13.41 -12.65 -19.44
CA ASP A 140 14.32 -13.73 -19.04
C ASP A 140 15.78 -13.34 -18.82
N ASP A 141 16.12 -12.05 -18.87
CA ASP A 141 17.38 -11.56 -18.33
C ASP A 141 17.47 -11.81 -16.82
N VAL A 142 18.61 -12.31 -16.36
CA VAL A 142 18.88 -12.50 -14.92
C VAL A 142 19.79 -11.39 -14.41
N ILE A 143 19.36 -10.68 -13.37
CA ILE A 143 20.18 -9.70 -12.67
C ILE A 143 21.07 -10.45 -11.66
N ALA A 144 22.37 -10.49 -11.92
CA ALA A 144 23.35 -11.23 -11.11
C ALA A 144 24.07 -10.35 -10.08
N ALA A 145 24.29 -9.07 -10.38
CA ALA A 145 24.93 -8.11 -9.49
C ALA A 145 24.41 -6.68 -9.68
N VAL A 146 24.54 -5.86 -8.64
CA VAL A 146 24.28 -4.40 -8.67
C VAL A 146 25.51 -3.68 -8.14
N ASP A 147 26.06 -2.77 -8.94
CA ASP A 147 27.29 -2.01 -8.65
C ASP A 147 28.43 -2.94 -8.19
N GLY A 148 28.62 -4.06 -8.89
CA GLY A 148 29.61 -5.09 -8.59
C GLY A 148 29.30 -5.97 -7.37
N LYS A 149 28.20 -5.72 -6.64
CA LYS A 149 27.78 -6.55 -5.50
C LYS A 149 26.90 -7.70 -5.99
N SER A 150 27.38 -8.93 -5.81
CA SER A 150 26.62 -10.13 -6.13
C SER A 150 25.27 -10.16 -5.40
N LEU A 151 24.24 -10.58 -6.12
CA LEU A 151 22.88 -10.78 -5.61
C LEU A 151 22.63 -12.19 -5.07
N LYS A 152 23.64 -13.08 -5.08
CA LYS A 152 23.50 -14.44 -4.57
C LYS A 152 23.11 -14.42 -3.08
N GLY A 153 22.01 -15.11 -2.74
CA GLY A 153 21.47 -15.18 -1.39
C GLY A 153 20.82 -13.89 -0.88
N LYS A 154 20.62 -12.89 -1.74
CA LYS A 154 19.88 -11.67 -1.41
C LYS A 154 18.38 -11.87 -1.64
N THR A 155 17.59 -11.05 -0.97
CA THR A 155 16.13 -11.03 -1.12
C THR A 155 15.68 -9.93 -2.09
N LEU A 156 14.43 -9.99 -2.57
CA LEU A 156 13.88 -8.92 -3.42
C LEU A 156 13.92 -7.53 -2.73
N PRO A 157 13.60 -7.39 -1.42
CA PRO A 157 13.83 -6.12 -0.70
C PRO A 157 15.28 -5.60 -0.78
N ASP A 158 16.28 -6.49 -0.71
CA ASP A 158 17.68 -6.09 -0.85
C ASP A 158 17.97 -5.56 -2.25
N LEU A 159 17.45 -6.22 -3.29
CA LEU A 159 17.58 -5.77 -4.67
C LEU A 159 16.91 -4.40 -4.88
N ILE A 160 15.70 -4.21 -4.36
CA ILE A 160 14.99 -2.93 -4.42
C ILE A 160 15.83 -1.82 -3.78
N LYS A 161 16.40 -2.09 -2.60
CA LYS A 161 17.27 -1.14 -1.88
C LYS A 161 18.54 -0.79 -2.67
N LEU A 162 19.13 -1.73 -3.39
CA LEU A 162 20.32 -1.51 -4.21
C LEU A 162 20.03 -0.76 -5.52
N THR A 163 18.87 -1.01 -6.13
CA THR A 163 18.50 -0.44 -7.43
C THR A 163 17.84 0.94 -7.31
N ARG A 164 17.16 1.24 -6.20
CA ARG A 164 16.64 2.57 -5.91
C ARG A 164 17.75 3.55 -5.48
N GLY A 165 17.47 4.84 -5.60
CA GLY A 165 18.43 5.90 -5.27
C GLY A 165 17.94 7.26 -5.73
N LYS A 166 18.80 8.27 -5.61
CA LYS A 166 18.47 9.63 -6.05
C LYS A 166 18.35 9.69 -7.58
N GLU A 167 17.40 10.49 -8.06
CA GLU A 167 17.21 10.68 -9.50
C GLU A 167 18.47 11.21 -10.17
N GLY A 168 18.73 10.75 -11.39
CA GLY A 168 19.91 11.11 -12.19
C GLY A 168 21.20 10.40 -11.80
N THR A 169 21.24 9.69 -10.66
CA THR A 169 22.41 8.88 -10.29
C THR A 169 22.48 7.59 -11.10
N GLU A 170 23.69 7.09 -11.32
CA GLU A 170 23.91 5.87 -12.09
C GLU A 170 23.86 4.61 -11.23
N VAL A 171 23.45 3.51 -11.84
CA VAL A 171 23.51 2.16 -11.30
C VAL A 171 23.95 1.21 -12.41
N THR A 172 24.86 0.29 -12.08
CA THR A 172 25.33 -0.74 -13.00
C THR A 172 24.76 -2.09 -12.61
N LEU A 173 24.07 -2.75 -13.54
CA LEU A 173 23.55 -4.10 -13.37
C LEU A 173 24.36 -5.09 -14.21
N THR A 174 24.82 -6.17 -13.58
CA THR A 174 25.44 -7.29 -14.30
C THR A 174 24.35 -8.28 -14.70
N ILE A 175 24.18 -8.49 -16.01
CA ILE A 175 23.11 -9.26 -16.61
C ILE A 175 23.64 -10.57 -17.20
N VAL A 176 22.93 -11.65 -16.91
CA VAL A 176 23.09 -12.95 -17.57
C VAL A 176 21.90 -13.14 -18.50
N ARG A 177 22.18 -13.23 -19.81
CA ARG A 177 21.16 -13.38 -20.85
C ARG A 177 21.34 -14.72 -21.55
N ALA A 178 20.24 -15.46 -21.70
CA ALA A 178 20.25 -16.73 -22.42
C ALA A 178 20.77 -16.55 -23.86
N GLY A 179 21.71 -17.40 -24.26
CA GLY A 179 22.33 -17.35 -25.59
C GLY A 179 23.59 -16.48 -25.69
N LEU A 180 23.97 -15.75 -24.63
CA LEU A 180 25.28 -15.10 -24.53
C LEU A 180 26.21 -15.89 -23.60
N PRO A 181 27.51 -16.03 -23.95
CA PRO A 181 28.44 -16.87 -23.20
C PRO A 181 28.92 -16.27 -21.89
N GLU A 182 28.95 -14.93 -21.77
CA GLU A 182 29.48 -14.23 -20.61
C GLU A 182 28.46 -13.19 -20.10
N PRO A 183 28.36 -12.98 -18.77
CA PRO A 183 27.61 -11.87 -18.21
C PRO A 183 28.16 -10.52 -18.71
N PHE A 184 27.30 -9.51 -18.79
CA PHE A 184 27.69 -8.18 -19.23
C PHE A 184 27.04 -7.10 -18.37
N ASP A 185 27.70 -5.94 -18.28
CA ASP A 185 27.22 -4.83 -17.47
C ASP A 185 26.36 -3.86 -18.30
N ILE A 186 25.26 -3.42 -17.71
CA ILE A 186 24.41 -2.34 -18.21
C ILE A 186 24.41 -1.23 -17.16
N THR A 187 24.97 -0.07 -17.50
CA THR A 187 24.87 1.14 -16.67
C THR A 187 23.70 1.99 -17.15
N LEU A 188 22.83 2.38 -16.22
CA LEU A 188 21.70 3.26 -16.50
C LEU A 188 21.55 4.33 -15.42
N LYS A 189 20.91 5.44 -15.79
CA LYS A 189 20.54 6.50 -14.86
C LYS A 189 19.19 6.20 -14.23
N ARG A 190 19.11 6.30 -12.91
CA ARG A 190 17.85 6.23 -12.19
C ARG A 190 16.98 7.39 -12.61
N ALA A 191 15.73 7.11 -12.96
CA ALA A 191 14.75 8.12 -13.36
C ALA A 191 13.41 7.85 -12.70
N SER A 192 12.50 8.80 -12.80
CA SER A 192 11.10 8.61 -12.48
C SER A 192 10.49 7.48 -13.33
N VAL A 193 9.89 6.50 -12.65
CA VAL A 193 9.18 5.36 -13.23
C VAL A 193 7.71 5.52 -12.88
N PRO A 194 6.82 5.64 -13.88
CA PRO A 194 5.40 5.83 -13.62
C PRO A 194 4.80 4.60 -12.97
N VAL A 195 3.85 4.86 -12.07
CA VAL A 195 3.08 3.85 -11.38
C VAL A 195 1.67 3.88 -11.93
N THR A 196 1.35 2.94 -12.82
CA THR A 196 -0.01 2.80 -13.31
C THR A 196 -0.88 2.12 -12.26
N THR A 197 -2.00 2.75 -11.94
CA THR A 197 -2.97 2.26 -10.97
C THR A 197 -4.24 1.71 -11.61
N VAL A 198 -4.52 2.12 -12.86
CA VAL A 198 -5.69 1.74 -13.63
C VAL A 198 -5.31 0.89 -14.85
N SER A 199 -5.96 -0.26 -15.00
CA SER A 199 -5.94 -1.04 -16.24
C SER A 199 -7.35 -1.11 -16.83
N SER A 200 -7.45 -1.24 -18.16
CA SER A 200 -8.75 -1.26 -18.84
C SER A 200 -8.74 -2.11 -20.10
N GLU A 201 -9.87 -2.76 -20.38
CA GLU A 201 -10.09 -3.61 -21.55
C GLU A 201 -11.55 -3.48 -22.03
N LEU A 202 -11.76 -3.41 -23.35
CA LEU A 202 -13.10 -3.53 -23.94
C LEU A 202 -13.35 -4.98 -24.33
N LEU A 203 -14.37 -5.58 -23.73
CA LEU A 203 -14.83 -6.93 -24.06
C LEU A 203 -15.84 -6.92 -25.19
N GLU A 204 -16.09 -8.10 -25.75
CA GLU A 204 -17.18 -8.32 -26.69
C GLU A 204 -18.54 -7.86 -26.11
N GLY A 205 -19.41 -7.37 -26.99
CA GLY A 205 -20.71 -6.79 -26.59
C GLY A 205 -20.63 -5.33 -26.12
N GLY A 206 -19.44 -4.71 -26.10
CA GLY A 206 -19.27 -3.32 -25.69
C GLY A 206 -19.16 -3.15 -24.18
N ILE A 207 -18.74 -4.17 -23.44
CA ILE A 207 -18.57 -4.09 -21.99
C ILE A 207 -17.14 -3.66 -21.70
N GLY A 208 -16.98 -2.45 -21.18
CA GLY A 208 -15.69 -1.97 -20.69
C GLY A 208 -15.41 -2.53 -19.30
N THR A 209 -14.18 -2.93 -19.06
CA THR A 209 -13.68 -3.29 -17.74
C THR A 209 -12.61 -2.28 -17.36
N ILE A 210 -12.70 -1.75 -16.14
CA ILE A 210 -11.67 -0.90 -15.56
C ILE A 210 -11.34 -1.46 -14.18
N GLN A 211 -10.09 -1.84 -13.96
CA GLN A 211 -9.60 -2.25 -12.65
C GLN A 211 -8.81 -1.11 -12.03
N ILE A 212 -9.08 -0.82 -10.76
CA ILE A 212 -8.27 0.11 -9.95
C ILE A 212 -7.56 -0.70 -8.89
N SER A 213 -6.23 -0.76 -8.94
CA SER A 213 -5.41 -1.53 -8.00
C SER A 213 -5.19 -0.83 -6.66
N ARG A 214 -5.18 0.51 -6.65
CA ARG A 214 -5.08 1.40 -5.47
C ARG A 214 -5.40 2.84 -5.88
N PHE A 215 -5.54 3.73 -4.90
CA PHE A 215 -5.75 5.16 -5.12
C PHE A 215 -4.49 5.98 -4.82
N ALA A 216 -3.77 6.34 -5.87
CA ALA A 216 -2.60 7.25 -5.88
C ALA A 216 -2.98 8.61 -6.52
N GLU A 217 -2.03 9.53 -6.57
CA GLU A 217 -2.26 10.91 -7.08
C GLU A 217 -2.86 10.94 -8.50
N SER A 218 -2.36 10.12 -9.43
CA SER A 218 -2.79 10.09 -10.84
C SER A 218 -4.05 9.27 -11.11
N THR A 219 -4.56 8.50 -10.13
CA THR A 219 -5.57 7.45 -10.37
C THR A 219 -6.85 7.98 -11.01
N ALA A 220 -7.34 9.15 -10.58
CA ALA A 220 -8.55 9.74 -11.15
C ALA A 220 -8.35 10.15 -12.62
N GLU A 221 -7.17 10.66 -12.98
CA GLU A 221 -6.87 10.99 -14.37
C GLU A 221 -6.72 9.75 -15.23
N GLU A 222 -6.06 8.71 -14.72
CA GLU A 222 -5.93 7.41 -15.40
C GLU A 222 -7.30 6.78 -15.64
N PHE A 223 -8.18 6.79 -14.64
CA PHE A 223 -9.57 6.34 -14.77
C PHE A 223 -10.29 7.12 -15.87
N ASN A 224 -10.17 8.45 -15.87
CA ASN A 224 -10.84 9.30 -16.84
C ASN A 224 -10.38 9.01 -18.27
N ARG A 225 -9.06 8.86 -18.48
CA ARG A 225 -8.49 8.50 -19.79
C ARG A 225 -8.97 7.13 -20.25
N ALA A 226 -8.98 6.14 -19.35
CA ALA A 226 -9.45 4.79 -19.66
C ALA A 226 -10.94 4.79 -20.02
N ALA A 227 -11.78 5.43 -19.22
CA ALA A 227 -13.21 5.56 -19.48
C ALA A 227 -13.50 6.29 -20.80
N ASP A 228 -12.82 7.40 -21.08
CA ASP A 228 -12.98 8.12 -22.35
C ASP A 228 -12.55 7.28 -23.56
N ALA A 229 -11.47 6.53 -23.43
CA ALA A 229 -10.99 5.64 -24.48
C ALA A 229 -11.98 4.50 -24.75
N LEU A 230 -12.56 3.91 -23.70
CA LEU A 230 -13.58 2.86 -23.81
C LEU A 230 -14.88 3.39 -24.41
N LEU A 231 -15.35 4.57 -23.97
CA LEU A 231 -16.53 5.24 -24.55
C LEU A 231 -16.36 5.46 -26.05
N LYS A 232 -15.19 5.95 -26.49
CA LYS A 232 -14.87 6.15 -27.92
C LYS A 232 -14.85 4.84 -28.71
N GLN A 233 -14.52 3.72 -28.05
CA GLN A 233 -14.55 2.38 -28.66
C GLN A 233 -15.95 1.76 -28.63
N GLY A 234 -16.97 2.46 -28.12
CA GLY A 234 -18.36 2.00 -28.11
C GLY A 234 -18.75 1.23 -26.86
N MET A 235 -18.14 1.54 -25.70
CA MET A 235 -18.57 1.00 -24.41
C MET A 235 -20.04 1.34 -24.11
N LYS A 236 -20.80 0.32 -23.73
CA LYS A 236 -22.23 0.35 -23.39
C LYS A 236 -22.53 -0.08 -21.95
N GLY A 237 -21.56 -0.71 -21.27
CA GLY A 237 -21.63 -1.07 -19.85
C GLY A 237 -20.23 -1.06 -19.25
N LEU A 238 -20.12 -0.75 -17.95
CA LEU A 238 -18.84 -0.69 -17.24
C LEU A 238 -18.81 -1.66 -16.06
N VAL A 239 -17.86 -2.60 -16.08
CA VAL A 239 -17.44 -3.33 -14.88
C VAL A 239 -16.28 -2.57 -14.23
N LEU A 240 -16.50 -2.06 -13.02
CA LEU A 240 -15.48 -1.41 -12.20
C LEU A 240 -14.95 -2.40 -11.16
N ASP A 241 -13.73 -2.89 -11.36
CA ASP A 241 -13.11 -3.87 -10.48
C ASP A 241 -12.27 -3.21 -9.38
N LEU A 242 -12.74 -3.32 -8.14
CA LEU A 242 -12.09 -2.83 -6.92
C LEU A 242 -11.59 -3.98 -6.03
N ARG A 243 -11.57 -5.22 -6.53
CA ARG A 243 -11.04 -6.36 -5.79
C ARG A 243 -9.54 -6.21 -5.59
N MET A 244 -9.05 -6.69 -4.45
CA MET A 244 -7.63 -6.57 -4.04
C MET A 244 -7.12 -5.12 -3.92
N ASN A 245 -8.02 -4.13 -3.84
CA ASN A 245 -7.67 -2.72 -3.71
C ASN A 245 -7.71 -2.28 -2.23
N PRO A 246 -6.55 -2.06 -1.57
CA PRO A 246 -6.50 -1.69 -0.15
C PRO A 246 -6.88 -0.23 0.13
N GLY A 247 -7.34 0.50 -0.89
CA GLY A 247 -7.68 1.91 -0.85
C GLY A 247 -6.51 2.80 -1.27
N GLY A 248 -6.37 3.93 -0.60
CA GLY A 248 -5.33 4.90 -0.89
C GLY A 248 -5.75 6.31 -0.49
N LEU A 249 -5.40 7.30 -1.30
CA LEU A 249 -5.89 8.67 -1.14
C LEU A 249 -7.42 8.72 -1.30
N LEU A 250 -8.09 9.56 -0.49
CA LEU A 250 -9.54 9.75 -0.57
C LEU A 250 -9.95 10.61 -1.78
N SER A 251 -9.12 11.62 -2.13
CA SER A 251 -9.44 12.57 -3.21
C SER A 251 -9.71 11.87 -4.55
N PRO A 252 -8.85 10.96 -5.06
CA PRO A 252 -9.09 10.31 -6.34
C PRO A 252 -10.39 9.48 -6.35
N ALA A 253 -10.77 8.85 -5.22
CA ALA A 253 -12.04 8.14 -5.11
C ALA A 253 -13.24 9.09 -5.19
N ILE A 254 -13.16 10.27 -4.57
CA ILE A 254 -14.20 11.32 -4.68
C ILE A 254 -14.29 11.85 -6.11
N ASP A 255 -13.16 12.04 -6.78
CA ASP A 255 -13.12 12.57 -8.15
C ASP A 255 -13.71 11.56 -9.16
N ILE A 256 -13.36 10.27 -9.02
CA ILE A 256 -13.96 9.18 -9.81
C ILE A 256 -15.45 9.05 -9.50
N ALA A 257 -15.84 9.06 -8.23
CA ALA A 257 -17.25 9.03 -7.84
C ALA A 257 -17.99 10.25 -8.41
N SER A 258 -17.39 11.43 -8.44
CA SER A 258 -18.00 12.64 -9.03
C SER A 258 -18.22 12.52 -10.54
N ARG A 259 -17.55 11.61 -11.24
CA ARG A 259 -17.84 11.32 -12.65
C ARG A 259 -19.05 10.39 -12.82
N LEU A 260 -19.15 9.39 -11.95
CA LEU A 260 -20.11 8.29 -12.10
C LEU A 260 -21.43 8.51 -11.34
N VAL A 261 -21.39 9.19 -10.20
CA VAL A 261 -22.53 9.42 -9.31
C VAL A 261 -23.31 10.66 -9.77
N PRO A 262 -24.66 10.62 -9.84
CA PRO A 262 -25.48 11.77 -10.22
C PRO A 262 -25.14 13.04 -9.43
N ASN A 263 -25.17 14.17 -10.12
CA ASN A 263 -24.81 15.47 -9.55
C ASN A 263 -25.56 15.75 -8.21
N ASN A 264 -24.85 16.33 -7.24
CA ASN A 264 -25.34 16.71 -5.91
C ASN A 264 -25.74 15.55 -4.96
N LYS A 265 -25.62 14.29 -5.38
CA LYS A 265 -25.74 13.13 -4.47
C LYS A 265 -24.53 13.02 -3.55
N VAL A 266 -24.72 12.42 -2.37
CA VAL A 266 -23.65 12.25 -1.36
C VAL A 266 -22.68 11.17 -1.81
N ILE A 267 -21.38 11.43 -1.74
CA ILE A 267 -20.33 10.43 -1.98
C ILE A 267 -19.92 9.82 -0.64
N VAL A 268 -19.55 10.67 0.32
CA VAL A 268 -19.03 10.26 1.63
C VAL A 268 -19.21 11.40 2.63
N GLN A 269 -19.40 11.05 3.89
CA GLN A 269 -19.39 12.01 5.01
C GLN A 269 -18.17 11.72 5.88
N VAL A 270 -17.36 12.73 6.20
CA VAL A 270 -16.19 12.60 7.09
C VAL A 270 -16.50 13.29 8.40
N VAL A 271 -16.51 12.54 9.50
CA VAL A 271 -16.92 12.98 10.82
C VAL A 271 -15.72 12.92 11.76
N TYR A 272 -15.24 14.08 12.21
CA TYR A 272 -14.09 14.19 13.11
C TYR A 272 -14.51 14.03 14.57
N LYS A 273 -13.52 13.79 15.44
CA LYS A 273 -13.70 13.60 16.87
C LYS A 273 -14.69 14.59 17.53
N ASP A 274 -15.54 14.04 18.39
CA ASP A 274 -16.59 14.74 19.16
C ASP A 274 -17.61 15.49 18.27
N ASP A 275 -17.81 15.05 17.02
CA ASP A 275 -18.65 15.68 15.99
C ASP A 275 -18.33 17.19 15.80
N LYS A 276 -17.13 17.63 16.18
CA LYS A 276 -16.70 19.05 16.09
C LYS A 276 -16.67 19.55 14.66
N ARG A 277 -16.56 18.62 13.71
CA ARG A 277 -16.50 18.91 12.29
C ARG A 277 -17.03 17.73 11.50
N GLU A 278 -17.96 18.01 10.62
CA GLU A 278 -18.46 17.08 9.62
C GLU A 278 -18.29 17.69 8.22
N ILE A 279 -17.77 16.90 7.29
CA ILE A 279 -17.61 17.28 5.88
C ILE A 279 -18.40 16.29 5.03
N THR A 280 -19.46 16.75 4.39
CA THR A 280 -20.17 15.97 3.38
C THR A 280 -19.58 16.27 1.99
N HIS A 281 -18.98 15.26 1.36
CA HIS A 281 -18.57 15.34 -0.04
C HIS A 281 -19.75 14.93 -0.93
N ARG A 282 -20.10 15.79 -1.89
CA ARG A 282 -21.16 15.56 -2.88
C ARG A 282 -20.57 15.49 -4.28
N SER A 283 -21.20 14.70 -5.14
CA SER A 283 -20.84 14.61 -6.55
C SER A 283 -20.93 15.98 -7.20
N LYS A 284 -19.88 16.32 -7.96
CA LYS A 284 -19.79 17.50 -8.82
C LYS A 284 -19.84 17.12 -10.31
N GLN A 285 -20.61 16.08 -10.64
CA GLN A 285 -20.75 15.56 -12.00
C GLN A 285 -21.07 16.68 -12.98
N LYS A 286 -20.24 16.79 -14.03
CA LYS A 286 -20.37 17.80 -15.08
C LYS A 286 -21.39 17.38 -16.13
N GLU A 287 -21.24 16.17 -16.64
CA GLU A 287 -22.11 15.55 -17.65
C GLU A 287 -22.71 14.27 -17.06
N PRO A 288 -24.01 13.99 -17.29
CA PRO A 288 -24.63 12.74 -16.85
C PRO A 288 -23.87 11.51 -17.35
N TRP A 289 -23.60 10.58 -16.45
CA TRP A 289 -23.10 9.27 -16.80
C TRP A 289 -24.28 8.33 -17.09
N GLU A 290 -24.46 7.96 -18.36
CA GLU A 290 -25.61 7.17 -18.82
C GLU A 290 -25.29 5.66 -18.97
N ILE A 291 -24.02 5.29 -18.84
CA ILE A 291 -23.58 3.89 -19.01
C ILE A 291 -23.84 3.10 -17.71
N PRO A 292 -24.54 1.95 -17.73
CA PRO A 292 -24.72 1.11 -16.55
C PRO A 292 -23.37 0.67 -15.96
N VAL A 293 -23.28 0.65 -14.63
CA VAL A 293 -22.05 0.32 -13.88
C VAL A 293 -22.33 -0.83 -12.92
N VAL A 294 -21.48 -1.85 -12.95
CA VAL A 294 -21.42 -2.90 -11.92
C VAL A 294 -20.06 -2.85 -11.26
N VAL A 295 -20.02 -2.92 -9.93
CA VAL A 295 -18.78 -2.85 -9.14
C VAL A 295 -18.41 -4.24 -8.63
N LEU A 296 -17.15 -4.65 -8.77
CA LEU A 296 -16.62 -5.85 -8.13
C LEU A 296 -15.87 -5.49 -6.85
N ILE A 297 -16.18 -6.18 -5.75
CA ILE A 297 -15.48 -6.06 -4.47
C ILE A 297 -15.13 -7.43 -3.88
N ASN A 298 -14.14 -7.46 -2.99
CA ASN A 298 -13.84 -8.62 -2.16
C ASN A 298 -13.31 -8.20 -0.79
N GLU A 299 -12.90 -9.16 0.03
CA GLU A 299 -12.40 -8.96 1.40
C GLU A 299 -11.17 -8.04 1.49
N SER A 300 -10.46 -7.86 0.38
CA SER A 300 -9.29 -6.97 0.28
C SER A 300 -9.63 -5.56 -0.21
N SER A 301 -10.87 -5.31 -0.66
CA SER A 301 -11.37 -3.97 -0.97
C SER A 301 -11.51 -3.18 0.33
N ALA A 302 -10.73 -2.10 0.48
CA ALA A 302 -10.69 -1.34 1.74
C ALA A 302 -10.67 0.18 1.52
N SER A 303 -11.12 0.93 2.54
CA SER A 303 -10.92 2.39 2.65
C SER A 303 -11.50 3.14 1.43
N SER A 304 -10.67 3.84 0.64
CA SER A 304 -11.13 4.57 -0.55
C SER A 304 -11.86 3.69 -1.59
N ALA A 305 -11.52 2.40 -1.68
CA ALA A 305 -12.25 1.45 -2.51
C ALA A 305 -13.68 1.25 -2.00
N GLU A 306 -13.84 1.13 -0.69
CA GLU A 306 -15.15 1.02 -0.02
C GLU A 306 -15.95 2.31 -0.14
N VAL A 307 -15.29 3.48 -0.07
CA VAL A 307 -15.94 4.78 -0.33
C VAL A 307 -16.51 4.83 -1.74
N LEU A 308 -15.73 4.44 -2.75
CA LEU A 308 -16.19 4.46 -4.15
C LEU A 308 -17.31 3.43 -4.37
N ALA A 309 -17.16 2.20 -3.89
CA ALA A 309 -18.19 1.17 -3.96
C ALA A 309 -19.49 1.61 -3.26
N SER A 310 -19.38 2.18 -2.06
CA SER A 310 -20.50 2.74 -1.28
C SER A 310 -21.21 3.87 -2.02
N ALA A 311 -20.46 4.81 -2.60
CA ALA A 311 -21.04 5.93 -3.35
C ALA A 311 -21.82 5.43 -4.58
N LEU A 312 -21.27 4.46 -5.31
CA LEU A 312 -21.92 3.86 -6.47
C LEU A 312 -23.15 3.05 -6.07
N LYS A 313 -23.06 2.22 -5.03
CA LYS A 313 -24.18 1.44 -4.49
C LYS A 313 -25.34 2.33 -4.03
N TYR A 314 -25.08 3.22 -3.09
CA TYR A 314 -26.14 3.95 -2.38
C TYR A 314 -26.59 5.23 -3.09
N SER A 315 -25.74 5.85 -3.92
CA SER A 315 -26.06 7.12 -4.59
C SER A 315 -26.21 7.04 -6.10
N ALA A 316 -25.55 6.10 -6.77
CA ALA A 316 -25.76 5.85 -8.20
C ALA A 316 -26.71 4.67 -8.49
N GLY A 317 -26.96 3.80 -7.50
CA GLY A 317 -27.80 2.60 -7.68
C GLY A 317 -27.08 1.47 -8.42
N ALA A 318 -25.74 1.46 -8.43
CA ALA A 318 -24.97 0.40 -9.08
C ALA A 318 -25.05 -0.91 -8.29
N GLU A 319 -25.13 -2.03 -9.01
CA GLU A 319 -24.99 -3.35 -8.42
C GLU A 319 -23.54 -3.58 -7.96
N VAL A 320 -23.37 -4.25 -6.82
CA VAL A 320 -22.09 -4.61 -6.22
C VAL A 320 -22.00 -6.13 -6.12
N VAL A 321 -21.08 -6.73 -6.86
CA VAL A 321 -20.90 -8.18 -6.97
C VAL A 321 -19.62 -8.62 -6.28
N GLY A 322 -19.65 -9.78 -5.63
CA GLY A 322 -18.48 -10.42 -5.04
C GLY A 322 -18.73 -10.84 -3.60
N VAL A 323 -17.79 -10.55 -2.71
CA VAL A 323 -17.94 -10.84 -1.27
C VAL A 323 -17.72 -9.57 -0.45
N LYS A 324 -18.13 -9.61 0.81
CA LYS A 324 -18.05 -8.47 1.73
C LYS A 324 -16.65 -7.87 1.79
N SER A 325 -16.58 -6.54 1.79
CA SER A 325 -15.32 -5.80 1.84
C SER A 325 -14.69 -5.75 3.24
N PHE A 326 -13.50 -5.16 3.35
CA PHE A 326 -12.66 -5.21 4.55
C PHE A 326 -13.26 -4.56 5.80
N GLY A 327 -13.99 -3.45 5.67
CA GLY A 327 -14.59 -2.71 6.78
C GLY A 327 -13.70 -1.64 7.38
N LYS A 328 -12.99 -0.84 6.57
CA LYS A 328 -12.17 0.27 7.08
C LYS A 328 -12.93 1.60 6.99
N GLY A 329 -13.73 1.87 8.02
CA GLY A 329 -14.58 3.06 8.21
C GLY A 329 -13.90 4.28 8.84
N ILE A 330 -12.57 4.35 8.82
CA ILE A 330 -11.78 5.41 9.47
C ILE A 330 -10.85 6.13 8.50
N VAL A 331 -10.57 7.40 8.79
CA VAL A 331 -9.71 8.27 7.98
C VAL A 331 -8.43 8.53 8.76
N GLN A 332 -7.30 8.22 8.14
CA GLN A 332 -5.99 8.65 8.61
C GLN A 332 -5.55 9.88 7.87
N THR A 333 -5.08 10.88 8.61
CA THR A 333 -4.26 11.96 8.08
C THR A 333 -2.79 11.57 8.23
N PHE A 334 -1.95 12.12 7.38
CA PHE A 334 -0.51 12.04 7.57
C PHE A 334 0.08 13.44 7.54
N GLN A 335 0.97 13.73 8.48
CA GLN A 335 1.73 14.97 8.55
C GLN A 335 3.21 14.65 8.46
N GLN A 336 3.86 15.17 7.43
CA GLN A 336 5.32 15.12 7.34
C GLN A 336 5.93 16.29 8.12
N PHE A 337 6.89 15.98 8.99
CA PHE A 337 7.65 16.97 9.75
C PHE A 337 8.91 17.42 8.98
N ARG A 338 9.61 18.43 9.50
CA ARG A 338 10.78 19.02 8.85
C ARG A 338 11.97 18.06 8.71
N ASP A 339 12.08 17.11 9.63
CA ASP A 339 13.07 16.04 9.61
C ASP A 339 12.68 14.87 8.69
N GLN A 340 11.57 15.01 7.95
CA GLN A 340 10.95 14.03 7.04
C GLN A 340 10.31 12.83 7.73
N SER A 341 10.26 12.79 9.06
CA SER A 341 9.41 11.83 9.78
C SER A 341 7.93 12.11 9.49
N VAL A 342 7.08 11.10 9.63
CA VAL A 342 5.66 11.18 9.30
C VAL A 342 4.81 10.67 10.46
N LEU A 343 3.93 11.52 10.98
CA LEU A 343 2.85 11.08 11.86
C LEU A 343 1.63 10.72 11.01
N LYS A 344 1.24 9.45 11.03
CA LYS A 344 -0.04 8.96 10.52
C LYS A 344 -0.99 8.77 11.69
N LEU A 345 -2.13 9.47 11.68
CA LEU A 345 -3.06 9.49 12.80
C LEU A 345 -4.49 9.27 12.33
N THR A 346 -5.23 8.40 13.02
CA THR A 346 -6.68 8.28 12.85
C THR A 346 -7.37 9.48 13.50
N GLU A 347 -7.93 10.37 12.69
CA GLU A 347 -8.54 11.62 13.15
C GLU A 347 -10.06 11.70 12.95
N ALA A 348 -10.60 10.86 12.07
CA ALA A 348 -12.02 10.87 11.71
C ALA A 348 -12.53 9.47 11.38
N GLN A 349 -13.84 9.33 11.42
CA GLN A 349 -14.56 8.24 10.77
C GLN A 349 -15.17 8.74 9.46
N TRP A 350 -15.49 7.83 8.55
CA TRP A 350 -16.32 8.16 7.40
C TRP A 350 -17.60 7.34 7.39
N ARG A 351 -18.68 7.97 6.91
CA ARG A 351 -20.00 7.35 6.77
C ARG A 351 -20.40 7.26 5.30
N THR A 352 -21.12 6.20 4.99
CA THR A 352 -21.74 5.94 3.68
C THR A 352 -22.78 7.03 3.35
N PRO A 353 -23.23 7.15 2.09
CA PRO A 353 -24.24 8.14 1.71
C PRO A 353 -25.54 8.12 2.53
N ASP A 354 -25.95 6.94 3.00
CA ASP A 354 -27.11 6.73 3.88
C ASP A 354 -26.81 6.93 5.38
N GLY A 355 -25.56 7.25 5.74
CA GLY A 355 -25.14 7.59 7.09
C GLY A 355 -24.60 6.42 7.93
N GLY A 356 -24.50 5.21 7.37
CA GLY A 356 -23.91 4.04 8.03
C GLY A 356 -22.41 4.18 8.26
N TRP A 357 -21.91 3.59 9.35
CA TRP A 357 -20.47 3.52 9.65
C TRP A 357 -19.97 2.08 9.52
N ILE A 358 -19.09 1.82 8.55
CA ILE A 358 -18.75 0.46 8.12
C ILE A 358 -17.57 -0.18 8.88
N GLN A 359 -17.07 0.47 9.94
CA GLN A 359 -15.85 0.00 10.61
C GLN A 359 -16.04 -1.40 11.21
N ASN A 360 -15.18 -2.34 10.79
CA ASN A 360 -15.26 -3.77 11.09
C ASN A 360 -16.50 -4.49 10.53
N GLU A 361 -17.29 -3.83 9.68
CA GLU A 361 -18.47 -4.42 9.03
C GLU A 361 -18.22 -4.65 7.54
N GLY A 362 -17.74 -3.63 6.83
CA GLY A 362 -17.56 -3.67 5.37
C GLY A 362 -18.78 -3.20 4.59
N ILE A 363 -18.66 -3.24 3.27
CA ILE A 363 -19.73 -3.05 2.30
C ILE A 363 -20.20 -4.45 1.90
N GLU A 364 -21.45 -4.75 2.22
CA GLU A 364 -22.11 -5.97 1.75
C GLU A 364 -22.35 -5.88 0.23
N PRO A 365 -22.07 -6.93 -0.55
CA PRO A 365 -22.44 -6.97 -1.96
C PRO A 365 -23.97 -6.99 -2.10
N THR A 366 -24.49 -6.47 -3.20
CA THR A 366 -25.90 -6.68 -3.56
C THR A 366 -26.12 -8.11 -4.07
N ILE A 367 -25.11 -8.67 -4.74
CA ILE A 367 -25.09 -10.06 -5.21
C ILE A 367 -23.82 -10.74 -4.74
N GLU A 368 -23.97 -11.64 -3.77
CA GLU A 368 -22.88 -12.45 -3.25
C GLU A 368 -22.47 -13.52 -4.26
N VAL A 369 -21.19 -13.54 -4.62
CA VAL A 369 -20.58 -14.52 -5.52
C VAL A 369 -19.18 -14.84 -4.99
N GLU A 370 -18.97 -16.08 -4.58
CA GLU A 370 -17.67 -16.54 -4.11
C GLU A 370 -16.74 -16.93 -5.27
N MET A 371 -15.44 -16.77 -5.04
CA MET A 371 -14.43 -17.39 -5.89
C MET A 371 -14.28 -18.87 -5.51
N PRO A 372 -13.96 -19.76 -6.46
CA PRO A 372 -13.69 -21.16 -6.15
C PRO A 372 -12.49 -21.30 -5.20
N GLU A 373 -12.48 -22.33 -4.34
CA GLU A 373 -11.43 -22.53 -3.31
C GLU A 373 -10.01 -22.48 -3.88
N TYR A 374 -9.81 -22.99 -5.10
CA TYR A 374 -8.51 -22.99 -5.75
C TYR A 374 -7.96 -21.59 -6.05
N ALA A 375 -8.81 -20.54 -6.06
CA ALA A 375 -8.39 -19.16 -6.24
C ALA A 375 -7.49 -18.65 -5.11
N PHE A 376 -7.69 -19.20 -3.90
CA PHE A 376 -7.00 -18.81 -2.68
C PHE A 376 -5.77 -19.67 -2.37
N LEU A 377 -5.45 -20.66 -3.22
CA LEU A 377 -4.25 -21.47 -3.02
C LEU A 377 -2.99 -20.59 -3.08
N PRO A 378 -2.08 -20.71 -2.10
CA PRO A 378 -0.82 -19.98 -2.13
C PRO A 378 0.04 -20.47 -3.28
N ALA A 379 0.90 -19.61 -3.81
CA ALA A 379 1.94 -20.06 -4.73
C ALA A 379 2.85 -21.07 -4.03
N LEU A 380 3.28 -22.11 -4.76
CA LEU A 380 4.28 -23.03 -4.23
C LEU A 380 5.64 -22.30 -4.18
N PRO A 381 6.39 -22.39 -3.07
CA PRO A 381 7.74 -21.84 -3.02
C PRO A 381 8.60 -22.48 -4.11
N LEU A 382 9.41 -21.67 -4.78
CA LEU A 382 10.18 -22.12 -5.95
C LEU A 382 11.29 -23.10 -5.60
N GLU A 383 11.77 -23.03 -4.35
CA GLU A 383 12.80 -23.91 -3.79
C GLU A 383 12.24 -25.26 -3.33
N THR A 384 10.91 -25.42 -3.31
CA THR A 384 10.29 -26.68 -2.90
C THR A 384 10.53 -27.74 -3.97
N GLU A 385 11.16 -28.85 -3.57
CA GLU A 385 11.25 -30.08 -4.34
C GLU A 385 10.29 -31.11 -3.76
N LEU A 386 9.24 -31.47 -4.50
CA LEU A 386 8.28 -32.49 -4.10
C LEU A 386 8.38 -33.71 -5.03
N ALA A 387 8.59 -34.88 -4.43
CA ALA A 387 8.71 -36.16 -5.10
C ALA A 387 8.06 -37.27 -4.26
N ILE A 388 8.01 -38.49 -4.80
CA ILE A 388 7.42 -39.64 -4.11
C ILE A 388 8.02 -39.82 -2.71
N GLY A 389 7.15 -39.88 -1.70
CA GLY A 389 7.52 -40.03 -0.29
C GLY A 389 7.44 -38.73 0.52
N GLU A 390 7.41 -37.57 -0.14
CA GLU A 390 7.18 -36.28 0.52
C GLU A 390 5.74 -36.14 1.04
N PHE A 391 5.56 -35.38 2.12
CA PHE A 391 4.26 -35.13 2.71
C PHE A 391 4.21 -33.73 3.34
N GLY A 392 3.02 -33.14 3.41
CA GLY A 392 2.83 -31.83 4.01
C GLY A 392 1.83 -30.95 3.29
N GLN A 393 1.81 -29.67 3.70
CA GLN A 393 0.85 -28.70 3.18
C GLN A 393 1.19 -28.30 1.73
N GLU A 394 2.46 -28.29 1.36
CA GLU A 394 2.93 -28.01 0.01
C GLU A 394 2.46 -29.10 -0.96
N VAL A 395 2.56 -30.38 -0.57
CA VAL A 395 2.04 -31.51 -1.35
C VAL A 395 0.52 -31.42 -1.51
N LYS A 396 -0.19 -31.10 -0.42
CA LYS A 396 -1.64 -30.93 -0.45
C LYS A 396 -2.05 -29.81 -1.40
N THR A 397 -1.37 -28.67 -1.30
CA THR A 397 -1.57 -27.52 -2.19
C THR A 397 -1.34 -27.92 -3.65
N ALA A 398 -0.23 -28.60 -3.94
CA ALA A 398 0.07 -29.07 -5.30
C ALA A 398 -1.01 -30.01 -5.85
N GLN A 399 -1.50 -30.96 -5.05
CA GLN A 399 -2.60 -31.84 -5.42
C GLN A 399 -3.89 -31.06 -5.72
N GLN A 400 -4.23 -30.06 -4.91
CA GLN A 400 -5.39 -29.19 -5.15
C GLN A 400 -5.22 -28.36 -6.44
N MET A 401 -4.03 -27.83 -6.72
CA MET A 401 -3.74 -27.13 -7.98
C MET A 401 -3.90 -28.06 -9.18
N LEU A 402 -3.30 -29.26 -9.13
CA LEU A 402 -3.40 -30.26 -10.20
C LEU A 402 -4.86 -30.73 -10.39
N ALA A 403 -5.64 -30.85 -9.31
CA ALA A 403 -7.05 -31.21 -9.40
C ALA A 403 -7.88 -30.10 -10.05
N ALA A 404 -7.68 -28.85 -9.65
CA ALA A 404 -8.33 -27.69 -10.26
C ALA A 404 -8.03 -27.57 -11.76
N LEU A 405 -6.84 -28.00 -12.19
CA LEU A 405 -6.41 -28.02 -13.58
C LEU A 405 -6.79 -29.32 -14.33
N GLY A 406 -7.44 -30.29 -13.66
CA GLY A 406 -7.88 -31.54 -14.28
C GLY A 406 -6.80 -32.62 -14.43
N PHE A 407 -5.61 -32.42 -13.85
CA PHE A 407 -4.52 -33.41 -13.88
C PHE A 407 -4.59 -34.43 -12.75
N TYR A 408 -5.29 -34.15 -11.65
CA TYR A 408 -5.38 -35.03 -10.48
C TYR A 408 -6.85 -35.30 -10.11
N ALA A 409 -7.21 -36.59 -9.99
CA ALA A 409 -8.57 -37.03 -9.67
C ALA A 409 -8.70 -37.61 -8.25
N GLY A 410 -7.59 -37.66 -7.50
CA GLY A 410 -7.58 -38.13 -6.11
C GLY A 410 -7.99 -37.04 -5.12
N GLU A 411 -8.22 -37.45 -3.88
CA GLU A 411 -8.33 -36.52 -2.76
C GLU A 411 -6.94 -35.95 -2.42
N ALA A 412 -6.87 -34.64 -2.15
CA ALA A 412 -5.62 -33.99 -1.74
C ALA A 412 -5.24 -34.37 -0.30
N LYS A 413 -4.61 -35.55 -0.15
CA LYS A 413 -4.21 -36.13 1.14
C LYS A 413 -2.94 -35.52 1.72
N GLY A 414 -2.20 -34.73 0.93
CA GLY A 414 -0.91 -34.17 1.35
C GLY A 414 0.21 -35.20 1.43
N ILE A 415 0.09 -36.32 0.72
CA ILE A 415 1.11 -37.36 0.56
C ILE A 415 1.44 -37.47 -0.91
N TYR A 416 2.71 -37.35 -1.28
CA TYR A 416 3.16 -37.39 -2.65
C TYR A 416 3.36 -38.85 -3.04
N ASP A 417 2.30 -39.44 -3.60
CA ASP A 417 2.24 -40.84 -4.01
C ASP A 417 2.46 -41.00 -5.53
N GLU A 418 2.43 -42.24 -6.01
CA GLU A 418 2.55 -42.56 -7.43
C GLU A 418 1.46 -41.86 -8.28
N ALA A 419 0.26 -41.67 -7.72
CA ALA A 419 -0.82 -40.97 -8.41
C ALA A 419 -0.52 -39.48 -8.59
N THR A 420 0.10 -38.86 -7.59
CA THR A 420 0.56 -37.47 -7.64
C THR A 420 1.70 -37.32 -8.63
N ALA A 421 2.71 -38.20 -8.58
CA ALA A 421 3.81 -38.22 -9.55
C ALA A 421 3.29 -38.36 -10.99
N ALA A 422 2.35 -39.29 -11.23
CA ALA A 422 1.73 -39.49 -12.53
C ALA A 422 0.93 -38.27 -13.01
N ALA A 423 0.27 -37.54 -12.10
CA ALA A 423 -0.41 -36.28 -12.43
C ALA A 423 0.58 -35.18 -12.83
N VAL A 424 1.71 -35.10 -12.13
CA VAL A 424 2.79 -34.17 -12.45
C VAL A 424 3.44 -34.50 -13.79
N GLU A 425 3.69 -35.77 -14.11
CA GLU A 425 4.19 -36.17 -15.42
C GLU A 425 3.24 -35.79 -16.56
N ARG A 426 1.91 -35.93 -16.35
CA ARG A 426 0.90 -35.49 -17.33
C ARG A 426 0.97 -33.97 -17.53
N PHE A 427 1.01 -33.22 -16.44
CA PHE A 427 1.15 -31.76 -16.47
C PHE A 427 2.44 -31.32 -17.18
N GLN A 428 3.58 -31.91 -16.83
CA GLN A 428 4.87 -31.66 -17.47
C GLN A 428 4.84 -31.94 -18.97
N ARG A 429 4.18 -33.02 -19.39
CA ARG A 429 4.02 -33.36 -20.81
C ARG A 429 3.19 -32.32 -21.55
N GLU A 430 2.08 -31.85 -20.98
CA GLU A 430 1.22 -30.83 -21.59
C GLU A 430 1.93 -29.48 -21.71
N GLU A 431 2.65 -29.07 -20.66
CA GLU A 431 3.38 -27.81 -20.61
C GLU A 431 4.77 -27.86 -21.26
N LYS A 432 5.14 -28.99 -21.90
CA LYS A 432 6.42 -29.21 -22.58
C LYS A 432 7.65 -28.99 -21.67
N LEU A 433 7.54 -29.42 -20.43
CA LEU A 433 8.59 -29.38 -19.42
C LEU A 433 9.38 -30.71 -19.36
N GLN A 434 10.47 -30.73 -18.60
CA GLN A 434 11.19 -31.97 -18.31
C GLN A 434 10.26 -32.93 -17.56
N ILE A 435 10.03 -34.12 -18.11
CA ILE A 435 9.16 -35.14 -17.53
C ILE A 435 9.99 -35.96 -16.54
N ASN A 436 9.77 -35.73 -15.25
CA ASN A 436 10.46 -36.45 -14.17
C ASN A 436 9.52 -36.79 -12.98
N GLY A 437 8.24 -36.39 -13.05
CA GLY A 437 7.27 -36.66 -12.00
C GLY A 437 7.58 -35.96 -10.67
N MET A 438 8.45 -34.95 -10.69
CA MET A 438 8.81 -34.12 -9.54
C MET A 438 8.30 -32.69 -9.73
N LEU A 439 7.78 -32.08 -8.67
CA LEU A 439 7.47 -30.64 -8.65
C LEU A 439 8.65 -29.88 -8.08
N SER A 440 9.40 -29.22 -8.96
CA SER A 440 10.50 -28.32 -8.60
C SER A 440 10.67 -27.21 -9.64
N GLY A 441 11.22 -26.06 -9.20
CA GLY A 441 11.61 -24.94 -10.06
C GLY A 441 10.54 -24.55 -11.09
N ARG A 442 10.85 -24.77 -12.38
CA ARG A 442 9.97 -24.44 -13.51
C ARG A 442 8.62 -25.15 -13.47
N THR A 443 8.54 -26.38 -12.98
CA THR A 443 7.27 -27.12 -12.92
C THR A 443 6.34 -26.47 -11.89
N SER A 444 6.84 -26.14 -10.70
CA SER A 444 6.08 -25.46 -9.64
C SER A 444 5.63 -24.06 -10.06
N TYR A 445 6.51 -23.31 -10.73
CA TYR A 445 6.19 -22.00 -11.30
C TYR A 445 5.07 -22.11 -12.34
N ARG A 446 5.23 -23.00 -13.33
CA ARG A 446 4.27 -23.15 -14.42
C ARG A 446 2.92 -23.64 -13.91
N LEU A 447 2.89 -24.54 -12.92
CA LEU A 447 1.66 -25.00 -12.28
C LEU A 447 0.90 -23.84 -11.65
N THR A 448 1.62 -22.99 -10.90
CA THR A 448 1.05 -21.78 -10.28
C THR A 448 0.52 -20.83 -11.36
N GLN A 449 1.31 -20.57 -12.42
CA GLN A 449 0.89 -19.69 -13.53
C GLN A 449 -0.36 -20.22 -14.24
N ARG A 450 -0.39 -21.51 -14.56
CA ARG A 450 -1.54 -22.15 -15.24
C ARG A 450 -2.81 -22.04 -14.40
N LEU A 451 -2.70 -22.20 -13.09
CA LEU A 451 -3.83 -21.99 -12.18
C LEU A 451 -4.29 -20.52 -12.17
N ARG A 452 -3.36 -19.56 -12.15
CA ARG A 452 -3.68 -18.13 -12.22
C ARG A 452 -4.37 -17.75 -13.54
N GLU A 453 -3.90 -18.28 -14.67
CA GLU A 453 -4.54 -18.13 -15.97
C GLU A 453 -5.99 -18.65 -15.93
N LYS A 454 -6.21 -19.85 -15.36
CA LYS A 454 -7.55 -20.42 -15.19
C LYS A 454 -8.46 -19.53 -14.34
N ILE A 455 -7.97 -19.01 -13.22
CA ILE A 455 -8.74 -18.12 -12.32
C ILE A 455 -9.19 -16.85 -13.05
N VAL A 456 -8.32 -16.26 -13.88
CA VAL A 456 -8.65 -15.06 -14.66
C VAL A 456 -9.65 -15.36 -15.78
N GLN A 457 -9.51 -16.52 -16.43
CA GLN A 457 -10.41 -16.94 -17.52
C GLN A 457 -11.80 -17.34 -17.00
N GLU A 458 -11.84 -18.03 -15.85
CA GLU A 458 -13.03 -18.59 -15.22
C GLU A 458 -13.38 -17.83 -13.94
N ASP A 459 -13.49 -16.50 -14.04
CA ASP A 459 -13.82 -15.62 -12.93
C ASP A 459 -15.36 -15.51 -12.77
N PRO A 460 -15.98 -16.21 -11.81
CA PRO A 460 -17.43 -16.22 -11.64
C PRO A 460 -17.97 -14.83 -11.25
N GLN A 461 -17.21 -14.03 -10.51
CA GLN A 461 -17.63 -12.68 -10.10
C GLN A 461 -17.68 -11.74 -11.31
N LYS A 462 -16.62 -11.76 -12.13
CA LYS A 462 -16.56 -10.98 -13.37
C LYS A 462 -17.64 -11.42 -14.35
N TRP A 463 -17.85 -12.73 -14.51
CA TRP A 463 -18.92 -13.24 -15.37
C TRP A 463 -20.30 -12.81 -14.88
N ARG A 464 -20.58 -12.86 -13.58
CA ARG A 464 -21.85 -12.39 -13.04
C ARG A 464 -22.07 -10.91 -13.31
N ALA A 465 -21.06 -10.07 -13.12
CA ALA A 465 -21.15 -8.64 -13.44
C ALA A 465 -21.41 -8.38 -14.93
N ILE A 466 -20.74 -9.13 -15.82
CA ILE A 466 -20.96 -9.07 -17.26
C ILE A 466 -22.40 -9.47 -17.62
N THR A 467 -22.95 -10.52 -17.00
CA THR A 467 -24.33 -10.95 -17.23
C THR A 467 -25.33 -9.85 -16.83
N LEU A 468 -25.16 -9.23 -15.65
CA LEU A 468 -26.04 -8.14 -15.21
C LEU A 468 -26.07 -6.98 -16.21
N LEU A 469 -24.90 -6.58 -16.72
CA LEU A 469 -24.81 -5.51 -17.71
C LEU A 469 -25.47 -5.88 -19.03
N LYS A 470 -25.43 -7.16 -19.43
CA LYS A 470 -26.13 -7.61 -20.65
C LYS A 470 -27.64 -7.53 -20.47
N ASP A 471 -28.13 -7.96 -19.30
CA ASP A 471 -29.56 -7.92 -18.97
C ASP A 471 -30.09 -6.47 -18.94
N ASP A 472 -29.29 -5.50 -18.49
CA ASP A 472 -29.64 -4.07 -18.49
C ASP A 472 -29.60 -3.41 -19.89
N MET A 473 -28.92 -4.04 -20.85
CA MET A 473 -28.71 -3.51 -22.21
C MET A 473 -29.73 -4.03 -23.23
N GLU A 474 -30.46 -5.10 -22.90
CA GLU A 474 -31.58 -5.65 -23.68
C GLU A 474 -32.90 -4.91 -23.36
#